data_AF-A0A6J1WJM3-F1
#
_entry.id   AF-A0A6J1WJM3-F1
#
_cell.length_a   1.000
_cell.length_b   1.000
_cell.length_c   1.000
_cell.angle_alpha   90.00
_cell.angle_beta   90.00
_cell.angle_gamma   90.00
#
_symmetry.space_group_name_H-M   'P 1'
#
loop_
_entity.id
_entity.type
_entity.pdbx_description
1 polymer ?
#
loop_
_entity_poly.entity_id
_entity_poly.type
_entity_poly.pdbx_seq_one_letter_code
_entity_poly.pdbx_strand_id
1 'polypeptide(L)'
;MGGDIKEQWFSLIVEQLDAFCNRVDEKIAKEQQQLKECKKKTELETKLAHEMKLNLELTERLAELSRRGGELDRVCAALSTLSITDSDRHRLENARETHELAKELTSIRLDFSAPPHIAKGYIKNEARKLLQPFEIDMSAGGDSEALWSLLHMTSTPGWPQLGDKENRPVNY
;
A
#
# COMPACT_ATOMS: atom_id res chain seq x y z
N MET A 1 45.12 48.95 -85.88
CA MET A 1 44.57 47.59 -85.69
C MET A 1 45.20 46.88 -84.48
N GLY A 2 45.32 47.55 -83.33
CA GLY A 2 45.89 46.94 -82.11
C GLY A 2 44.94 46.90 -80.92
N GLY A 3 43.75 47.52 -81.03
CA GLY A 3 42.70 47.51 -80.01
C GLY A 3 41.90 46.21 -79.99
N ASP A 4 41.49 45.71 -81.16
CA ASP A 4 40.67 44.49 -81.30
C ASP A 4 41.28 43.23 -80.66
N ILE A 5 42.60 43.06 -80.77
CA ILE A 5 43.29 41.86 -80.23
C ILE A 5 43.30 41.89 -78.70
N LYS A 6 43.45 43.07 -78.09
CA LYS A 6 43.43 43.22 -76.63
C LYS A 6 42.02 43.05 -76.07
N GLU A 7 41.00 43.57 -76.76
CA GLU A 7 39.58 43.41 -76.36
C GLU A 7 39.10 41.95 -76.48
N GLN A 8 39.52 41.22 -77.51
CA GLN A 8 39.23 39.78 -77.63
C GLN A 8 39.88 38.96 -76.51
N TRP A 9 41.13 39.24 -76.17
CA TRP A 9 41.85 38.51 -75.12
C TRP A 9 41.27 38.80 -73.74
N PHE A 10 40.88 40.06 -73.49
CA PHE A 10 40.20 40.45 -72.26
C PHE A 10 38.84 39.76 -72.13
N SER A 11 38.04 39.72 -73.20
CA SER A 11 36.74 39.04 -73.20
C SER A 11 36.86 37.55 -72.90
N LEU A 12 37.84 36.88 -73.49
CA LEU A 12 38.09 35.46 -73.23
C LEU A 12 38.44 35.18 -71.76
N ILE A 13 39.23 36.06 -71.13
CA ILE A 13 39.58 35.94 -69.71
C ILE A 13 38.36 36.15 -68.82
N VAL A 14 37.54 37.15 -69.13
CA VAL A 14 36.31 37.42 -68.38
C VAL A 14 35.37 36.22 -68.47
N GLU A 15 35.18 35.64 -69.65
CA GLU A 15 34.36 34.43 -69.82
C GLU A 15 34.90 33.23 -69.04
N GLN A 16 36.22 33.01 -69.04
CA GLN A 16 36.81 31.92 -68.26
C GLN A 16 36.72 32.14 -66.75
N LEU A 17 36.85 33.39 -66.30
CA LEU A 17 36.70 33.76 -64.90
C LEU A 17 35.25 33.57 -64.45
N ASP A 18 34.27 34.03 -65.23
CA ASP A 18 32.85 33.81 -64.96
C ASP A 18 32.51 32.32 -64.94
N ALA A 19 33.02 31.54 -65.90
CA ALA A 19 32.84 30.08 -65.91
C ALA A 19 33.48 29.38 -64.71
N PHE A 20 34.59 29.91 -64.19
CA PHE A 20 35.20 29.42 -62.95
C PHE A 20 34.35 29.79 -61.72
N CYS A 21 33.95 31.06 -61.59
CA CYS A 21 33.09 31.54 -60.51
C CYS A 21 31.78 30.74 -60.45
N ASN A 22 31.10 30.55 -61.57
CA ASN A 22 29.87 29.75 -61.65
C ASN A 22 30.08 28.30 -61.18
N ARG A 23 31.21 27.66 -61.54
CA ARG A 23 31.51 26.30 -61.08
C ARG A 23 31.78 26.22 -59.58
N VAL A 24 32.44 27.24 -59.02
CA VAL A 24 32.67 27.34 -57.58
C VAL A 24 31.34 27.56 -56.86
N ASP A 25 30.49 28.45 -57.35
CA ASP A 25 29.18 28.74 -56.76
C ASP A 25 28.25 27.51 -56.81
N GLU A 26 28.21 26.78 -57.91
CA GLU A 26 27.47 25.52 -58.00
C GLU A 26 27.97 24.49 -57.00
N LYS A 27 29.29 24.40 -56.79
CA LYS A 27 29.88 23.46 -55.84
C LYS A 27 29.53 23.85 -54.40
N ILE A 28 29.63 25.14 -54.08
CA ILE A 28 29.22 25.68 -52.78
C ILE A 28 27.73 25.42 -52.53
N ALA A 29 26.87 25.65 -53.52
CA ALA A 29 25.43 25.41 -53.40
C ALA A 29 25.13 23.93 -53.11
N LYS A 30 25.81 23.01 -53.81
CA LYS A 30 25.67 21.56 -53.58
C LYS A 30 26.13 21.16 -52.18
N GLU A 31 27.28 21.64 -51.73
CA GLU A 31 27.80 21.34 -50.38
C GLU A 31 26.89 21.91 -49.28
N GLN A 32 26.37 23.12 -49.45
CA GLN A 32 25.41 23.70 -48.50
C GLN A 32 24.11 22.90 -48.42
N GLN A 33 23.60 22.41 -49.56
CA GLN A 33 22.41 21.57 -49.59
C GLN A 33 22.65 20.23 -48.89
N GLN A 34 23.77 19.56 -49.18
CA GLN A 34 24.15 18.32 -48.51
C GLN A 34 24.30 18.50 -47.00
N LEU A 35 24.87 19.63 -46.55
CA LEU A 35 25.01 19.93 -45.12
C LEU A 35 23.63 20.10 -44.45
N LYS A 36 22.68 20.77 -45.10
CA LYS A 36 21.30 20.92 -44.60
C LYS A 36 20.60 19.59 -44.48
N GLU A 37 20.72 18.73 -45.50
CA GLU A 37 20.14 17.40 -45.51
C GLU A 37 20.75 16.50 -44.43
N CYS A 38 22.08 16.55 -44.26
CA CYS A 38 22.78 15.82 -43.21
C CYS A 38 22.30 16.25 -41.81
N LYS A 39 22.23 17.56 -41.54
CA LYS A 39 21.71 18.09 -40.27
C LYS A 39 20.29 17.61 -40.00
N LYS A 40 19.40 17.69 -41.00
CA LYS A 40 18.01 17.24 -40.87
C LYS A 40 17.94 15.73 -40.62
N LYS A 41 18.78 14.94 -41.28
CA LYS A 41 18.87 13.49 -41.06
C LYS A 41 19.28 13.17 -39.63
N THR A 42 20.34 13.79 -39.12
CA THR A 42 20.79 13.56 -37.73
C THR A 42 19.73 14.00 -36.70
N GLU A 43 19.02 15.11 -36.95
CA GLU A 43 17.92 15.53 -36.09
C GLU A 43 16.77 14.51 -36.06
N LEU A 44 16.41 13.95 -37.22
CA LEU A 44 15.38 12.92 -37.30
C LEU A 44 15.82 11.61 -36.63
N GLU A 45 17.07 11.19 -36.83
CA GLU A 45 17.63 9.97 -36.21
C GLU A 45 17.67 10.09 -34.68
N THR A 46 18.07 11.24 -34.14
CA THR A 46 18.09 11.48 -32.70
C THR A 46 16.67 11.50 -32.10
N LYS A 47 15.70 12.14 -32.76
CA LYS A 47 14.30 12.10 -32.34
C LYS A 47 13.74 10.67 -32.38
N LEU A 48 14.01 9.92 -33.45
CA LEU A 48 13.56 8.54 -33.57
C LEU A 48 14.14 7.67 -32.45
N ALA A 49 15.43 7.80 -32.15
CA ALA A 49 16.06 7.06 -31.06
C ALA A 49 15.44 7.39 -29.69
N HIS A 50 15.11 8.66 -29.46
CA HIS A 50 14.43 9.09 -28.24
C HIS A 50 13.02 8.49 -28.12
N GLU A 51 12.22 8.56 -29.19
CA GLU A 51 10.87 7.98 -29.23
C GLU A 51 10.88 6.47 -29.05
N MET A 52 11.83 5.76 -29.66
CA MET A 52 11.99 4.31 -29.47
C MET A 52 12.30 3.96 -28.02
N LYS A 53 13.18 4.72 -27.37
CA LYS A 53 13.52 4.51 -25.96
C LYS A 53 12.30 4.76 -25.06
N LEU A 54 11.59 5.86 -25.30
CA LEU A 54 10.39 6.20 -24.53
C LEU A 54 9.29 5.14 -24.69
N ASN A 55 9.10 4.63 -25.91
CA ASN A 55 8.13 3.58 -26.20
C ASN A 55 8.45 2.27 -25.42
N LEU A 56 9.72 1.89 -25.37
CA LEU A 56 10.18 0.76 -24.56
C LEU A 56 9.86 0.95 -23.07
N GLU A 57 10.22 2.11 -22.50
CA GLU A 57 9.93 2.44 -21.10
C GLU A 57 8.42 2.41 -20.78
N LEU A 58 7.59 2.96 -21.68
CA LEU A 58 6.14 2.95 -21.53
C LEU A 58 5.55 1.55 -21.64
N THR A 59 6.07 0.73 -22.56
CA THR A 59 5.62 -0.67 -22.72
C THR A 59 5.95 -1.50 -21.49
N GLU A 60 7.14 -1.33 -20.91
CA GLU A 60 7.52 -1.99 -19.65
C GLU A 60 6.61 -1.56 -18.49
N ARG A 61 6.33 -0.26 -18.35
CA ARG A 61 5.41 0.23 -17.32
C ARG A 61 3.98 -0.30 -17.50
N LEU A 62 3.50 -0.38 -18.74
CA LEU A 62 2.18 -0.93 -19.03
C LEU A 62 2.10 -2.41 -18.67
N ALA A 63 3.14 -3.19 -18.97
CA ALA A 63 3.23 -4.59 -18.58
C ALA A 63 3.23 -4.76 -17.05
N GLU A 64 3.98 -3.92 -16.33
CA GLU A 64 4.02 -3.95 -14.86
C GLU A 64 2.65 -3.60 -14.26
N LEU A 65 2.00 -2.53 -14.73
CA LEU A 65 0.67 -2.13 -14.26
C LEU A 65 -0.38 -3.21 -14.55
N SER A 66 -0.32 -3.83 -15.72
CA SER A 66 -1.23 -4.93 -16.08
C SER A 66 -1.07 -6.12 -15.14
N ARG A 67 0.18 -6.48 -14.78
CA ARG A 67 0.46 -7.54 -13.80
C ARG A 67 -0.11 -7.19 -12.43
N ARG A 68 0.16 -5.97 -11.94
CA ARG A 68 -0.36 -5.48 -10.64
C ARG A 68 -1.88 -5.45 -10.61
N GLY A 69 -2.52 -5.05 -11.71
CA GLY A 69 -3.98 -5.08 -11.88
C GLY A 69 -4.54 -6.49 -11.74
N GLY A 70 -3.96 -7.46 -12.45
CA GLY A 70 -4.38 -8.86 -12.34
C GLY A 70 -4.15 -9.46 -10.94
N GLU A 71 -3.10 -9.06 -10.23
CA GLU A 71 -2.89 -9.45 -8.83
C GLU A 71 -3.95 -8.85 -7.89
N LEU A 72 -4.28 -7.58 -8.07
CA LEU A 72 -5.33 -6.91 -7.32
C LEU A 72 -6.68 -7.58 -7.54
N ASP A 73 -7.05 -7.86 -8.79
CA ASP A 73 -8.31 -8.54 -9.12
C ASP A 73 -8.41 -9.92 -8.45
N ARG A 74 -7.31 -10.68 -8.39
CA ARG A 74 -7.26 -11.97 -7.68
C ARG A 74 -7.48 -11.81 -6.17
N VAL A 75 -6.85 -10.81 -5.55
CA VAL A 75 -7.02 -10.54 -4.12
C VAL A 75 -8.45 -10.08 -3.83
N CYS A 76 -8.99 -9.17 -4.64
CA CYS A 76 -10.37 -8.73 -4.53
C CYS A 76 -11.36 -9.89 -4.71
N ALA A 77 -11.11 -10.80 -5.65
CA ALA A 77 -11.91 -12.01 -5.81
C ALA A 77 -11.85 -12.90 -4.56
N ALA A 78 -10.66 -13.15 -4.00
CA ALA A 78 -10.50 -13.94 -2.78
C ALA A 78 -11.20 -13.31 -1.56
N LEU A 79 -11.13 -11.99 -1.42
CA LEU A 79 -11.83 -11.26 -0.35
C LEU A 79 -13.35 -11.24 -0.56
N SER A 80 -13.81 -11.17 -1.81
CA SER A 80 -15.25 -11.24 -2.11
C SER A 80 -15.87 -12.61 -1.78
N THR A 81 -15.06 -13.67 -1.77
CA THR A 81 -15.47 -15.01 -1.35
C THR A 81 -15.40 -15.24 0.16
N LEU A 82 -14.77 -14.34 0.93
CA LEU A 82 -14.76 -14.36 2.39
C LEU A 82 -16.07 -13.76 2.93
N SER A 83 -17.18 -14.46 2.72
CA SER A 83 -18.42 -14.21 3.47
C SER A 83 -18.40 -15.03 4.76
N ILE A 84 -18.84 -14.47 5.88
CA ILE A 84 -19.21 -15.25 7.06
C ILE A 84 -20.23 -16.28 6.57
N THR A 85 -19.81 -17.54 6.49
CA THR A 85 -20.71 -18.61 6.05
C THR A 85 -21.81 -18.77 7.09
N ASP A 86 -22.97 -19.31 6.70
CA ASP A 86 -24.02 -19.59 7.69
C ASP A 86 -23.48 -20.44 8.84
N SER A 87 -22.55 -21.37 8.59
CA SER A 87 -21.85 -22.14 9.61
C SER A 87 -21.08 -21.26 10.61
N ASP A 88 -20.33 -20.26 10.14
CA ASP A 88 -19.59 -19.35 11.02
C ASP A 88 -20.52 -18.44 11.83
N ARG A 89 -21.67 -18.07 11.25
CA ARG A 89 -22.72 -17.36 11.97
C ARG A 89 -23.31 -18.22 13.10
N HIS A 90 -23.66 -19.48 12.83
CA HIS A 90 -24.17 -20.39 13.86
C HIS A 90 -23.12 -20.64 14.95
N ARG A 91 -21.84 -20.77 14.59
CA ARG A 91 -20.75 -20.88 15.57
C ARG A 91 -20.64 -19.65 16.46
N LEU A 92 -20.80 -18.45 15.90
CA LEU A 92 -20.78 -17.20 16.66
C LEU A 92 -22.01 -17.07 17.57
N GLU A 93 -23.19 -17.43 17.09
CA GLU A 93 -24.43 -17.47 17.87
C GLU A 93 -24.31 -18.46 19.05
N ASN A 94 -23.83 -19.69 18.80
CA ASN A 94 -23.58 -20.68 19.84
C ASN A 94 -22.54 -20.20 20.87
N ALA A 95 -21.46 -19.54 20.42
CA ALA A 95 -20.45 -19.00 21.33
C ALA A 95 -21.03 -17.87 22.20
N ARG A 96 -21.89 -17.02 21.64
CA ARG A 96 -22.61 -15.98 22.38
C ARG A 96 -23.55 -16.59 23.41
N GLU A 97 -24.35 -17.58 23.04
CA GLU A 97 -25.25 -18.27 23.96
C GLU A 97 -24.48 -18.96 25.08
N THR A 98 -23.40 -19.67 24.76
CA THR A 98 -22.52 -20.33 25.74
C THR A 98 -21.94 -19.32 26.73
N HIS A 99 -21.53 -18.15 26.25
CA HIS A 99 -20.99 -17.09 27.09
C HIS A 99 -22.05 -16.48 28.02
N GLU A 100 -23.28 -16.23 27.54
CA GLU A 100 -24.36 -15.77 28.42
C GLU A 100 -24.76 -16.83 29.44
N LEU A 101 -24.82 -18.10 29.06
CA LEU A 101 -25.06 -19.20 30.00
C LEU A 101 -23.95 -19.27 31.07
N ALA A 102 -22.69 -19.17 30.67
CA ALA A 102 -21.56 -19.17 31.60
C ALA A 102 -21.64 -17.98 32.58
N LYS A 103 -22.02 -16.80 32.09
CA LYS A 103 -22.29 -15.60 32.89
C LYS A 103 -23.41 -15.77 33.89
N GLU A 104 -24.47 -16.51 33.56
CA GLU A 104 -25.59 -16.79 34.47
C GLU A 104 -25.17 -17.80 35.53
N LEU A 105 -24.49 -18.89 35.13
CA LEU A 105 -24.07 -19.95 36.05
C LEU A 105 -23.00 -19.52 37.04
N THR A 106 -22.03 -18.71 36.60
CA THR A 106 -20.87 -18.33 37.41
C THR A 106 -20.95 -16.90 37.94
N SER A 107 -21.85 -16.08 37.40
CA SER A 107 -21.90 -14.64 37.67
C SER A 107 -20.59 -13.87 37.41
N ILE A 108 -19.66 -14.49 36.66
CA ILE A 108 -18.41 -13.86 36.22
C ILE A 108 -18.71 -12.87 35.10
N ARG A 109 -18.04 -11.72 35.11
CA ARG A 109 -18.12 -10.67 34.10
C ARG A 109 -16.71 -10.33 33.65
N LEU A 110 -16.36 -10.75 32.44
CA LEU A 110 -15.04 -10.54 31.85
C LEU A 110 -14.93 -9.14 31.24
N ASP A 111 -13.75 -8.54 31.39
CA ASP A 111 -13.33 -7.32 30.72
C ASP A 111 -12.53 -7.68 29.47
N PHE A 112 -13.18 -7.60 28.31
CA PHE A 112 -12.56 -7.91 27.01
C PHE A 112 -11.63 -6.82 26.48
N SER A 113 -11.49 -5.68 27.18
CA SER A 113 -10.51 -4.65 26.83
C SER A 113 -9.10 -5.00 27.32
N ALA A 114 -8.98 -5.99 28.21
CA ALA A 114 -7.69 -6.45 28.72
C ALA A 114 -6.87 -7.20 27.64
N PRO A 115 -5.53 -7.19 27.73
CA PRO A 115 -4.68 -7.95 26.83
C PRO A 115 -5.01 -9.45 26.83
N PRO A 116 -4.84 -10.19 25.71
CA PRO A 116 -5.25 -11.60 25.59
C PRO A 116 -4.58 -12.57 26.58
N HIS A 117 -3.44 -12.16 27.15
CA HIS A 117 -2.71 -12.93 28.16
C HIS A 117 -3.20 -12.66 29.58
N ILE A 118 -4.17 -11.76 29.79
CA ILE A 118 -4.70 -11.41 31.11
C ILE A 118 -6.22 -11.65 31.12
N ALA A 119 -6.67 -12.56 31.97
CA ALA A 119 -8.08 -12.72 32.28
C ALA A 119 -8.48 -11.72 33.38
N LYS A 120 -9.16 -10.65 32.99
CA LYS A 120 -9.61 -9.59 33.90
C LYS A 120 -11.12 -9.54 33.98
N GLY A 121 -11.65 -9.21 35.15
CA GLY A 121 -13.09 -9.06 35.32
C GLY A 121 -13.52 -8.91 36.77
N TYR A 122 -14.79 -9.19 37.02
CA TYR A 122 -15.33 -9.28 38.36
C TYR A 122 -16.33 -10.44 38.50
N ILE A 123 -16.47 -10.96 39.70
CA ILE A 123 -17.49 -11.94 40.08
C ILE A 123 -18.60 -11.19 40.82
N LYS A 124 -19.83 -11.27 40.31
CA LYS A 124 -21.01 -10.66 40.94
C LYS A 124 -21.67 -11.67 41.87
N ASN A 125 -21.79 -11.35 43.16
CA ASN A 125 -22.62 -12.11 44.08
C ASN A 125 -23.87 -11.29 44.42
N GLU A 126 -25.01 -11.65 43.81
CA GLU A 126 -26.27 -10.92 44.00
C GLU A 126 -26.84 -11.08 45.41
N ALA A 127 -26.73 -12.27 46.01
CA ALA A 127 -27.23 -12.54 47.35
C ALA A 127 -26.55 -11.65 48.41
N ARG A 128 -25.30 -11.24 48.17
CA ARG A 128 -24.51 -10.40 49.08
C ARG A 128 -24.32 -8.98 48.58
N LYS A 129 -24.84 -8.64 47.40
CA LYS A 129 -24.59 -7.36 46.71
C LYS A 129 -23.09 -7.03 46.61
N LEU A 130 -22.26 -8.04 46.38
CA LEU A 130 -20.80 -7.92 46.32
C LEU A 130 -20.32 -8.02 44.87
N LEU A 131 -19.34 -7.18 44.51
CA LEU A 131 -18.58 -7.28 43.27
C LEU A 131 -17.12 -7.54 43.61
N GLN A 132 -16.62 -8.73 43.30
CA GLN A 132 -15.23 -9.11 43.57
C GLN A 132 -14.40 -9.00 42.29
N PRO A 133 -13.50 -7.99 42.14
CA PRO A 133 -12.62 -7.89 41.00
C PRO A 133 -11.54 -8.98 41.02
N PHE A 134 -11.07 -9.38 39.85
CA PHE A 134 -9.92 -10.27 39.65
C PHE A 134 -9.12 -9.92 38.39
N GLU A 135 -7.85 -10.28 38.42
CA GLU A 135 -6.92 -10.18 37.29
C GLU A 135 -5.97 -11.38 37.39
N ILE A 136 -5.96 -12.24 36.37
CA ILE A 136 -5.19 -13.49 36.34
C ILE A 136 -4.34 -13.48 35.08
N ASP A 137 -3.03 -13.67 35.23
CA ASP A 137 -2.11 -13.84 34.11
C ASP A 137 -2.23 -15.27 33.56
N MET A 138 -2.57 -15.38 32.28
CA MET A 138 -2.80 -16.62 31.55
C MET A 138 -1.60 -17.00 30.66
N SER A 139 -0.51 -16.23 30.68
CA SER A 139 0.68 -16.42 29.84
C SER A 139 1.37 -17.79 30.00
N ALA A 140 1.24 -18.42 31.17
CA ALA A 140 1.86 -19.72 31.49
C ALA A 140 0.94 -20.95 31.26
N GLY A 141 -0.25 -20.78 30.68
CA GLY A 141 -1.10 -21.91 30.31
C GLY A 141 -2.23 -22.26 31.28
N GLY A 142 -2.86 -21.26 31.88
CA GLY A 142 -4.26 -21.33 32.31
C GLY A 142 -4.52 -21.71 33.78
N ASP A 143 -4.53 -20.72 34.66
CA ASP A 143 -4.97 -20.89 36.05
C ASP A 143 -6.51 -20.83 36.17
N SER A 144 -7.20 -21.72 35.45
CA SER A 144 -8.66 -21.91 35.59
C SER A 144 -9.04 -22.23 37.04
N GLU A 145 -8.19 -22.99 37.73
CA GLU A 145 -8.37 -23.36 39.13
C GLU A 145 -8.34 -22.16 40.09
N ALA A 146 -7.53 -21.13 39.79
CA ALA A 146 -7.50 -19.91 40.59
C ALA A 146 -8.83 -19.15 40.50
N LEU A 147 -9.45 -19.12 39.31
CA LEU A 147 -10.75 -18.48 39.09
C LEU A 147 -11.87 -19.25 39.80
N TRP A 148 -11.88 -20.58 39.71
CA TRP A 148 -12.86 -21.42 40.42
C TRP A 148 -12.71 -21.29 41.95
N SER A 149 -11.48 -21.22 42.45
CA SER A 149 -11.21 -20.98 43.87
C SER A 149 -11.77 -19.63 44.33
N LEU A 150 -11.58 -18.58 43.53
CA LEU A 150 -12.16 -17.25 43.80
C LEU A 150 -13.70 -17.29 43.83
N LEU A 151 -14.32 -18.02 42.90
CA LEU A 151 -15.76 -18.21 42.86
C LEU A 151 -16.27 -18.93 44.12
N HIS A 152 -15.58 -19.98 44.56
CA HIS A 152 -15.93 -20.68 45.80
C HIS A 152 -15.81 -19.77 47.02
N MET A 153 -14.73 -18.98 47.14
CA MET A 153 -14.53 -18.04 48.25
C MET A 153 -15.62 -16.96 48.31
N THR A 154 -16.08 -16.47 47.15
CA THR A 154 -17.18 -15.49 47.11
C THR A 154 -18.55 -16.12 47.43
N SER A 155 -18.66 -17.44 47.41
CA SER A 155 -19.90 -18.20 47.62
C SER A 155 -20.01 -18.84 49.02
N THR A 156 -18.92 -18.96 49.79
CA THR A 156 -18.92 -19.62 51.11
C THR A 156 -19.66 -18.81 52.20
N PRO A 157 -20.50 -19.45 53.02
CA PRO A 157 -21.15 -18.80 54.18
C PRO A 157 -20.07 -18.40 55.20
N GLY A 158 -19.76 -17.10 55.32
CA GLY A 158 -18.75 -16.60 56.28
C GLY A 158 -17.80 -15.51 55.78
N TRP A 159 -17.85 -15.14 54.51
CA TRP A 159 -17.06 -14.03 53.94
C TRP A 159 -17.78 -12.67 54.06
N PRO A 160 -17.18 -11.55 54.54
CA PRO A 160 -15.94 -11.26 55.29
C PRO A 160 -15.36 -12.05 56.48
N GLN A 161 -14.35 -12.91 56.35
CA GLN A 161 -13.49 -13.25 57.51
C GLN A 161 -12.41 -12.19 57.77
N LEU A 162 -12.22 -11.24 56.84
CA LEU A 162 -11.40 -10.05 57.03
C LEU A 162 -12.23 -8.80 56.70
N GLY A 163 -12.64 -8.09 57.75
CA GLY A 163 -13.35 -6.82 57.78
C GLY A 163 -13.62 -6.13 56.45
N ASP A 164 -14.89 -6.15 56.05
CA ASP A 164 -15.48 -5.25 55.06
C ASP A 164 -15.30 -3.80 55.55
N LYS A 165 -14.30 -3.09 55.03
CA LYS A 165 -14.06 -1.68 55.33
C LYS A 165 -14.85 -0.73 54.42
N GLU A 166 -15.47 -1.23 53.35
CA GLU A 166 -16.06 -0.37 52.32
C GLU A 166 -17.60 -0.37 52.33
N ASN A 167 -18.25 -1.34 52.98
CA ASN A 167 -19.72 -1.39 53.07
C ASN A 167 -20.26 -1.22 54.50
N ARG A 168 -19.81 -0.20 55.25
CA ARG A 168 -20.60 0.27 56.41
C ARG A 168 -21.53 1.40 55.96
N PRO A 169 -22.86 1.31 56.17
CA PRO A 169 -23.68 2.51 56.15
C PRO A 169 -23.20 3.40 57.31
N VAL A 170 -22.73 4.60 56.97
CA VAL A 170 -22.46 5.64 57.97
C VAL A 170 -23.81 6.12 58.46
N ASN A 171 -24.31 5.50 59.53
CA ASN A 171 -25.43 6.05 60.28
C ASN A 171 -24.85 7.03 61.32
N TYR A 172 -25.20 8.30 61.16
CA TYR A 172 -25.16 9.29 62.24
C TYR A 172 -26.30 9.03 63.23
#